data_AF-A0A380W6W6-F1
#
_entry.id   AF-A0A380W6W6-F1
#
_cell.length_a   1.000
_cell.length_b   1.000
_cell.length_c   1.000
_cell.angle_alpha   90.00
_cell.angle_beta   90.00
_cell.angle_gamma   90.00
#
_symmetry.space_group_name_H-M   'P 1'
#
loop_
_entity.id
_entity.type
_entity.pdbx_description
1 polymer ?
#
loop_
_entity_poly.entity_id
_entity_poly.type
_entity_poly.pdbx_seq_one_letter_code
_entity_poly.pdbx_strand_id
1 'polypeptide(L)' 'MSIVRENLLTRLGYTPYCGSNDCSHMMPRTQFNGEQFVCRCGWRSGFEPEFIEKYKEAQWSLAKTGGAA' A
#
# COMPACT_ATOMS: atom_id res chain seq x y z
N MET A 1 -3.26 -8.87 13.63
CA MET A 1 -2.92 -7.96 12.51
C MET A 1 -2.54 -8.79 11.29
N SER A 2 -2.87 -8.34 10.07
CA SER A 2 -2.44 -9.04 8.86
C SER A 2 -1.00 -8.68 8.49
N ILE A 3 -0.25 -9.63 7.92
CA ILE A 3 1.12 -9.42 7.44
C ILE A 3 1.22 -8.27 6.41
N VAL A 4 0.14 -8.03 5.64
CA VAL A 4 0.06 -6.92 4.69
C VAL A 4 0.05 -5.58 5.42
N ARG A 5 -0.79 -5.43 6.46
CA ARG A 5 -0.87 -4.19 7.24
C ARG A 5 0.44 -3.89 7.94
N GLU A 6 1.10 -4.90 8.47
CA GLU A 6 2.42 -4.75 9.08
C GLU A 6 3.45 -4.25 8.08
N ASN A 7 3.60 -4.93 6.93
CA ASN A 7 4.56 -4.53 5.91
C ASN A 7 4.32 -3.13 5.36
N LEU A 8 3.06 -2.71 5.23
CA LEU A 8 2.72 -1.35 4.81
C LEU A 8 3.25 -0.28 5.77
N LEU A 9 3.37 -0.60 7.06
CA LEU A 9 3.84 0.33 8.08
C LEU A 9 5.35 0.24 8.34
N THR A 10 6.00 -0.87 7.96
CA THR A 10 7.41 -1.12 8.32
C THR A 10 8.36 -1.17 7.13
N ARG A 11 7.84 -1.32 5.89
CA ARG A 11 8.67 -1.46 4.69
C ARG A 11 8.41 -0.32 3.72
N LEU A 12 9.46 0.42 3.40
CA LEU A 12 9.41 1.49 2.42
C LEU A 12 9.08 0.93 1.03
N GLY A 13 8.11 1.54 0.35
CA GLY A 13 7.72 1.17 -1.01
C GLY A 13 6.98 -0.16 -1.15
N TYR A 14 6.62 -0.83 -0.04
CA TYR A 14 5.78 -2.02 -0.10
C TYR A 14 4.35 -1.65 -0.53
N THR A 15 3.79 -2.41 -1.46
CA THR A 15 2.38 -2.30 -1.86
C THR A 15 1.69 -3.68 -1.89
N PRO A 16 0.40 -3.77 -1.55
CA PRO A 16 -0.32 -5.03 -1.61
C PRO A 16 -0.55 -5.45 -3.07
N TYR A 17 -0.84 -6.73 -3.27
CA TYR A 17 -1.36 -7.21 -4.54
C TYR A 17 -2.82 -6.77 -4.73
N CYS A 18 -3.26 -6.72 -5.98
CA CYS A 18 -4.66 -6.53 -6.34
C CYS A 18 -5.53 -7.63 -5.71
N GLY A 19 -6.62 -7.25 -5.06
CA GLY A 19 -7.56 -8.17 -4.41
C GLY A 19 -8.74 -8.62 -5.28
N SER A 20 -8.76 -8.25 -6.57
CA SER A 20 -9.78 -8.71 -7.51
C SER A 20 -9.41 -10.08 -8.08
N ASN A 21 -10.35 -11.04 -8.01
CA ASN A 21 -10.19 -12.37 -8.59
C ASN A 21 -10.24 -12.36 -10.13
N ASP A 22 -10.88 -11.33 -10.71
CA ASP A 22 -11.09 -11.20 -12.15
C ASP A 22 -10.11 -10.20 -12.79
N CYS A 23 -9.00 -9.92 -12.11
CA CYS A 23 -7.99 -9.02 -12.64
C CYS A 23 -7.34 -9.64 -13.89
N SER A 24 -7.54 -9.02 -15.05
CA SER A 24 -6.91 -9.41 -16.32
C SER A 24 -5.38 -9.36 -16.29
N HIS A 25 -4.79 -8.75 -15.27
CA HIS A 25 -3.35 -8.70 -15.02
C HIS A 25 -2.88 -9.76 -14.01
N MET A 26 -3.69 -10.78 -13.73
CA MET A 26 -3.47 -11.81 -12.73
C MET A 26 -3.49 -11.23 -11.30
N MET A 27 -2.33 -10.97 -10.69
CA MET A 27 -2.22 -10.41 -9.35
C MET A 27 -1.13 -9.34 -9.30
N PRO A 28 -1.32 -8.19 -9.97
CA PRO A 28 -0.30 -7.15 -10.00
C PRO A 28 -0.16 -6.47 -8.63
N ARG A 29 1.02 -5.89 -8.38
CA ARG A 29 1.19 -4.93 -7.29
C ARG A 29 0.35 -3.68 -7.57
N THR A 30 -0.23 -3.14 -6.52
CA THR A 30 -1.06 -1.93 -6.57
C THR A 30 -0.19 -0.67 -6.50
N GLN A 31 -0.80 0.47 -6.83
CA GLN A 31 -0.21 1.79 -6.65
C GLN A 31 -1.02 2.58 -5.64
N PHE A 32 -0.35 3.43 -4.86
CA PHE A 32 -1.03 4.33 -3.94
C PHE A 32 -1.43 5.61 -4.68
N ASN A 33 -2.72 5.95 -4.68
CA ASN A 33 -3.23 7.14 -5.37
C ASN A 33 -3.34 8.38 -4.47
N GLY A 34 -2.81 8.34 -3.25
CA GLY A 34 -2.97 9.38 -2.23
C GLY A 34 -4.05 9.08 -1.19
N GLU A 35 -4.99 8.18 -1.51
CA GLU A 35 -6.10 7.79 -0.61
C GLU A 35 -6.14 6.29 -0.34
N GLN A 36 -5.99 5.47 -1.37
CA GLN A 36 -6.10 4.01 -1.31
C GLN A 36 -5.12 3.37 -2.30
N PHE A 37 -4.94 2.05 -2.16
CA PHE A 37 -4.25 1.25 -3.15
C PHE A 37 -5.18 0.90 -4.29
N VAL A 38 -4.74 1.18 -5.51
CA VAL A 38 -5.52 0.99 -6.73
C VAL A 38 -4.81 0.06 -7.70
N CYS A 39 -5.60 -0.66 -8.48
CA CYS A 39 -5.15 -1.46 -9.62
C CYS A 39 -5.74 -0.89 -10.91
N ARG A 40 -5.02 -1.08 -12.03
CA ARG A 40 -5.49 -0.69 -13.37
C ARG A 40 -6.76 -1.42 -13.82
N CYS A 41 -7.10 -2.56 -13.20
CA CYS A 41 -8.36 -3.25 -13.45
C CYS A 41 -9.57 -2.61 -12.74
N GLY A 42 -9.38 -1.49 -12.04
CA GLY A 42 -10.44 -0.77 -11.31
C GLY A 42 -10.61 -1.16 -9.84
N TRP A 43 -9.88 -2.18 -9.36
CA TRP A 43 -9.91 -2.54 -7.94
C TRP A 43 -9.29 -1.44 -7.07
N ARG A 44 -9.93 -1.14 -5.94
CA ARG A 44 -9.48 -0.19 -4.90
C ARG A 44 -9.51 -0.89 -3.54
N SER A 45 -8.49 -0.69 -2.73
CA SER A 45 -8.50 -1.18 -1.34
C SER A 45 -9.54 -0.44 -0.51
N GLY A 46 -10.01 -1.11 0.56
CA GLY A 46 -10.96 -0.55 1.53
C GLY A 46 -10.34 -0.34 2.91
N PHE A 47 -9.09 0.12 2.99
CA PHE A 47 -8.49 0.40 4.30
C PHE A 47 -9.18 1.59 4.95
N GLU A 48 -9.29 1.54 6.27
CA GLU A 48 -9.90 2.59 7.07
C GLU A 48 -9.10 3.89 6.96
N PRO A 49 -9.75 5.07 6.99
CA PRO A 49 -9.05 6.37 6.87
C PRO A 49 -7.92 6.53 7.90
N GLU A 50 -8.14 6.13 9.15
CA GLU A 50 -7.11 6.17 10.21
C GLU A 50 -5.88 5.32 9.86
N PHE A 51 -6.08 4.18 9.19
CA PHE A 51 -4.97 3.34 8.75
C PHE A 51 -4.20 3.98 7.61
N ILE A 52 -4.88 4.65 6.67
CA ILE A 52 -4.24 5.36 5.57
C ILE A 52 -3.37 6.51 6.06
N GLU A 53 -3.83 7.28 7.05
CA GLU A 53 -3.03 8.36 7.63
C GLU A 53 -1.79 7.79 8.33
N LYS A 54 -1.96 6.73 9.13
CA LYS A 54 -0.83 6.03 9.74
C LYS A 54 0.17 5.50 8.71
N TYR A 55 -0.32 4.98 7.58
CA TYR A 55 0.52 4.53 6.48
C TYR A 55 1.33 5.67 5.87
N LYS A 56 0.71 6.82 5.58
CA LYS A 56 1.41 8.00 5.03
C LYS A 56 2.51 8.46 5.97
N GLU A 57 2.23 8.58 7.27
CA GLU A 57 3.20 8.97 8.29
C GLU A 57 4.38 7.99 8.39
N ALA A 58 4.08 6.68 8.36
CA ALA A 58 5.09 5.64 8.39
C ALA A 58 6.01 5.71 7.17
N GLN A 59 5.45 5.79 5.96
CA GLN A 59 6.24 5.89 4.73
C GLN A 59 7.08 7.16 4.68
N TRP A 60 6.56 8.29 5.15
CA TRP A 60 7.33 9.52 5.28
C TRP A 60 8.52 9.38 6.23
N SER A 61 8.29 8.74 7.37
CA SER A 61 9.34 8.49 8.36
C SER A 61 10.42 7.54 7.82
N LEU A 62 10.00 6.46 7.16
CA LEU A 62 10.89 5.47 6.53
C LEU A 62 11.70 6.07 5.38
N ALA A 63 11.12 6.96 4.58
CA ALA A 63 11.83 7.65 3.51
C ALA A 63 12.95 8.55 4.06
N LYS A 64 12.74 9.19 5.21
CA LYS A 64 13.76 10.03 5.86
C LYS A 64 14.91 9.22 6.46
N THR A 65 14.62 8.07 7.06
CA THR A 65 15.64 7.22 7.68
C THR A 65 16.41 6.38 6.67
N GLY A 66 15.81 6.07 5.52
CA GLY A 66 16.48 5.37 4.40
C GLY A 66 17.29 6.28 3.47
N GLY A 67 17.27 7.61 3.67
CA GLY A 67 17.98 8.61 2.87
C GLY A 67 19.36 9.01 3.40
N ALA A 68 19.98 8.18 4.24
CA ALA A 68 21.37 8.30 4.67
C ALA A 68 22.17 7.11 4.12
N ALA A 69 22.49 7.15 2.83
CA ALA A 69 23.48 6.28 2.19
C ALA A 69 24.14 7.05 1.06
#